data_AF-A0A7S4FXA9-F1
#
_entry.id   AF-A0A7S4FXA9-F1
#
_cell.length_a   1.000
_cell.length_b   1.000
_cell.length_c   1.000
_cell.angle_alpha   90.00
_cell.angle_beta   90.00
_cell.angle_gamma   90.00
#
_symmetry.space_group_name_H-M   'P 1'
#
loop_
_entity.id
_entity.type
_entity.pdbx_description
1 polymer ?
#
loop_
_entity_poly.entity_id
_entity_poly.type
_entity_poly.pdbx_seq_one_letter_code
_entity_poly.pdbx_strand_id
1 'polypeptide(L)'
;MDLAGNHIGATGAHCLATLRDAPELKSIHLGLSYNFIDDDAVLALATLGQTPKLTTLSLALGWNDSIGDAGAEALAALRYAMRLTALNLELWSTRIRASGVRALATLRDAPSLAKFTLRLEGNGIGDSGGRALATLKNAKSLTSLDLGL
;
A
#
# COMPACT_ATOMS: atom_id res chain seq x y z
N MET A 1 -5.10 -7.87 11.89
CA MET A 1 -4.55 -7.61 13.23
C MET A 1 -4.24 -6.14 13.31
N ASP A 2 -4.73 -5.48 14.36
CA ASP A 2 -4.35 -4.11 14.66
C ASP A 2 -3.11 -4.13 15.56
N LEU A 3 -2.03 -3.55 15.06
CA LEU A 3 -0.75 -3.40 15.74
C LEU A 3 -0.36 -1.92 15.87
N ALA A 4 -1.30 -0.97 15.72
CA ALA A 4 -0.98 0.45 15.80
C ALA A 4 -0.30 0.81 17.14
N GLY A 5 0.77 1.61 17.10
CA GLY A 5 1.46 2.09 18.30
C GLY A 5 2.32 1.06 19.05
N ASN A 6 2.72 -0.06 18.43
CA ASN A 6 3.46 -1.15 19.10
C ASN A 6 4.97 -1.13 18.88
N HIS A 7 5.54 -0.06 18.31
CA HIS A 7 6.97 0.04 18.04
C HIS A 7 7.53 -1.17 17.24
N ILE A 8 6.73 -1.72 16.34
CA ILE A 8 7.08 -2.90 15.52
C ILE A 8 8.39 -2.68 14.75
N GLY A 9 8.59 -1.45 14.25
CA GLY A 9 9.79 -1.02 13.53
C GLY A 9 10.04 -1.82 12.25
N ALA A 10 11.21 -1.60 11.65
CA ALA A 10 11.62 -2.31 10.45
C ALA A 10 11.70 -3.83 10.68
N THR A 11 12.32 -4.28 11.77
CA THR A 11 12.48 -5.72 12.06
C THR A 11 11.14 -6.43 12.16
N GLY A 12 10.17 -5.87 12.88
CA GLY A 12 8.86 -6.49 13.02
C GLY A 12 8.07 -6.50 11.71
N ALA A 13 8.18 -5.46 10.88
CA ALA A 13 7.60 -5.46 9.54
C ALA A 13 8.23 -6.53 8.63
N HIS A 14 9.54 -6.76 8.72
CA HIS A 14 10.20 -7.86 8.02
C HIS A 14 9.70 -9.22 8.50
N CYS A 15 9.47 -9.40 9.80
CA CYS A 15 8.84 -10.61 10.31
C CYS A 15 7.42 -10.78 9.76
N LEU A 16 6.61 -9.72 9.70
CA LEU A 16 5.26 -9.78 9.13
C LEU A 16 5.27 -10.08 7.62
N ALA A 17 6.29 -9.64 6.89
CA ALA A 17 6.45 -9.96 5.48
C ALA A 17 6.61 -11.47 5.20
N THR A 18 7.06 -12.26 6.20
CA THR A 18 7.13 -13.73 6.08
C THR A 18 5.76 -14.40 5.95
N LEU A 19 4.66 -13.69 6.24
CA LEU A 19 3.29 -14.18 5.98
C LEU A 19 3.06 -14.51 4.49
N ARG A 20 3.88 -13.98 3.59
CA ARG A 20 3.88 -14.35 2.17
C ARG A 20 4.06 -15.85 1.95
N ASP A 21 4.80 -16.51 2.84
CA ASP A 21 5.14 -17.91 2.73
C ASP A 21 4.04 -18.83 3.30
N ALA A 22 2.92 -18.27 3.77
CA ALA A 22 1.73 -19.01 4.19
C ALA A 22 0.74 -19.16 3.00
N PRO A 23 0.76 -20.31 2.27
CA PRO A 23 0.14 -20.42 0.95
C PRO A 23 -1.39 -20.38 0.97
N GLU A 24 -2.01 -20.62 2.13
CA GLU A 24 -3.46 -20.65 2.30
C GLU A 24 -4.08 -19.29 2.64
N LEU A 25 -3.26 -18.27 2.93
CA LEU A 25 -3.77 -16.94 3.27
C LEU A 25 -4.41 -16.28 2.05
N LYS A 26 -5.72 -16.05 2.14
CA LYS A 26 -6.49 -15.30 1.15
C LYS A 26 -6.60 -13.82 1.45
N SER A 27 -6.41 -13.45 2.72
CA SER A 27 -6.61 -12.10 3.20
C SER A 27 -5.63 -11.76 4.30
N ILE A 28 -4.97 -10.60 4.16
CA ILE A 28 -4.04 -10.05 5.14
C ILE A 28 -4.46 -8.62 5.45
N HIS A 29 -4.66 -8.34 6.73
CA HIS A 29 -4.98 -7.00 7.24
C HIS A 29 -4.00 -6.65 8.36
N LEU A 30 -3.16 -5.65 8.14
CA LEU A 30 -2.14 -5.19 9.09
C LEU A 30 -2.35 -3.72 9.41
N GLY A 31 -2.75 -3.43 10.65
CA GLY A 31 -2.75 -2.09 11.21
C GLY A 31 -1.37 -1.76 11.76
N LEU A 32 -0.57 -0.99 11.04
CA LEU A 32 0.83 -0.67 11.35
C LEU A 32 1.05 0.83 11.50
N SER A 33 0.01 1.59 11.81
CA SER A 33 0.13 3.03 12.02
C SER A 33 0.94 3.31 13.29
N TYR A 34 1.72 4.40 13.33
CA TYR A 34 2.58 4.73 14.47
C TYR A 34 3.52 3.59 14.92
N ASN A 35 4.28 3.00 13.99
CA ASN A 35 5.15 1.85 14.31
C ASN A 35 6.62 2.04 13.93
N PHE A 36 7.06 3.25 13.56
CA PHE A 36 8.40 3.51 13.07
C PHE A 36 8.77 2.65 11.86
N ILE A 37 7.80 2.48 10.95
CA ILE A 37 8.01 1.82 9.66
C ILE A 37 8.72 2.81 8.72
N ASP A 38 9.75 2.35 8.03
CA ASP A 38 10.48 3.10 6.99
C ASP A 38 10.25 2.49 5.60
N ASP A 39 10.87 3.08 4.58
CA ASP A 39 10.73 2.64 3.19
C ASP A 39 11.22 1.19 2.97
N ASP A 40 12.28 0.76 3.66
CA ASP A 40 12.81 -0.61 3.56
C ASP A 40 11.82 -1.63 4.19
N ALA A 41 11.21 -1.27 5.31
CA ALA A 41 10.15 -2.05 5.92
C ALA A 41 8.90 -2.15 5.02
N VAL A 42 8.54 -1.05 4.34
CA VAL A 42 7.46 -1.06 3.34
C VAL A 42 7.81 -1.96 2.15
N LEU A 43 9.07 -1.94 1.71
CA LEU A 43 9.56 -2.85 0.67
C LEU A 43 9.38 -4.32 1.06
N ALA A 44 9.72 -4.68 2.29
CA ALA A 44 9.46 -6.01 2.81
C ALA A 44 7.95 -6.33 2.80
N LEU A 45 7.09 -5.43 3.30
CA LEU A 45 5.64 -5.64 3.33
C LEU A 45 5.01 -5.74 1.93
N ALA A 46 5.53 -5.03 0.92
CA ALA A 46 5.05 -5.11 -0.45
C ALA A 46 5.19 -6.52 -1.05
N THR A 47 6.13 -7.32 -0.55
CA THR A 47 6.29 -8.72 -0.97
C THR A 47 5.09 -9.60 -0.61
N LEU A 48 4.20 -9.18 0.30
CA LEU A 48 2.97 -9.90 0.61
C LEU A 48 2.10 -10.11 -0.66
N GLY A 49 2.22 -9.25 -1.67
CA GLY A 49 1.54 -9.44 -2.97
C GLY A 49 1.94 -10.73 -3.72
N GLN A 50 3.05 -11.37 -3.34
CA GLN A 50 3.52 -12.64 -3.91
C GLN A 50 2.89 -13.87 -3.22
N THR A 51 2.05 -13.67 -2.20
CA THR A 51 1.34 -14.77 -1.52
C THR A 51 0.42 -15.51 -2.51
N PRO A 52 0.57 -16.83 -2.72
CA PRO A 52 -0.03 -17.53 -3.86
C PRO A 52 -1.56 -17.50 -3.97
N LYS A 53 -2.28 -17.32 -2.85
CA LYS A 53 -3.76 -17.31 -2.80
C LYS A 53 -4.33 -15.98 -2.30
N LEU A 54 -3.50 -14.96 -2.09
CA LEU A 54 -3.94 -13.68 -1.55
C LEU A 54 -4.79 -12.92 -2.56
N THR A 55 -6.01 -12.60 -2.14
CA THR A 55 -6.97 -11.82 -2.92
C THR A 55 -7.27 -10.47 -2.29
N THR A 56 -6.95 -10.29 -1.01
CA THR A 56 -7.20 -9.06 -0.25
C THR A 56 -5.98 -8.70 0.59
N LEU A 57 -5.49 -7.47 0.42
CA LEU A 57 -4.42 -6.90 1.23
C LEU A 57 -4.85 -5.54 1.78
N SER A 58 -4.71 -5.35 3.08
CA SER A 58 -4.93 -4.07 3.75
C SER A 58 -3.72 -3.73 4.60
N LEU A 59 -3.10 -2.59 4.31
CA LEU A 59 -1.96 -2.05 5.04
C LEU A 59 -2.32 -0.65 5.53
N ALA A 60 -2.45 -0.47 6.85
CA ALA A 60 -2.62 0.85 7.44
C ALA A 60 -1.28 1.31 8.02
N LEU A 61 -0.58 2.17 7.29
CA LEU A 61 0.79 2.62 7.55
C LEU A 61 0.84 4.11 7.92
N GLY A 62 -0.29 4.73 8.29
CA GLY A 62 -0.35 6.14 8.63
C GLY A 62 0.54 6.54 9.81
N TRP A 63 0.94 7.81 9.86
CA TRP A 63 1.86 8.37 10.87
C TRP A 63 3.20 7.63 11.03
N ASN A 64 3.65 6.95 9.99
CA ASN A 64 5.04 6.52 9.90
C ASN A 64 5.78 7.57 9.07
N ASP A 65 6.46 8.49 9.75
CA ASP A 65 7.08 9.66 9.14
C ASP A 65 8.34 9.34 8.34
N SER A 66 8.85 8.11 8.44
CA SER A 66 9.95 7.59 7.63
C SER A 66 9.50 6.90 6.33
N ILE A 67 8.19 6.85 6.04
CA ILE A 67 7.67 6.37 4.75
C ILE A 67 7.64 7.55 3.77
N GLY A 68 8.44 7.47 2.72
CA GLY A 68 8.54 8.45 1.64
C GLY A 68 8.14 7.90 0.28
N ASP A 69 8.61 8.59 -0.76
CA ASP A 69 8.32 8.23 -2.16
C ASP A 69 8.88 6.84 -2.54
N ALA A 70 9.96 6.37 -1.92
CA ALA A 70 10.53 5.04 -2.17
C ALA A 70 9.63 3.93 -1.61
N GLY A 71 9.04 4.10 -0.42
CA GLY A 71 8.04 3.17 0.11
C GLY A 71 6.78 3.12 -0.75
N ALA A 72 6.34 4.27 -1.28
CA ALA A 72 5.25 4.31 -2.25
C ALA A 72 5.58 3.57 -3.56
N GLU A 73 6.83 3.67 -4.05
CA GLU A 73 7.31 2.91 -5.20
C GLU A 73 7.31 1.40 -4.94
N ALA A 74 7.72 0.99 -3.74
CA ALA A 74 7.64 -0.42 -3.34
C ALA A 74 6.19 -0.94 -3.32
N LEU A 75 5.25 -0.18 -2.75
CA LEU A 75 3.83 -0.54 -2.76
C LEU A 75 3.25 -0.60 -4.18
N ALA A 76 3.74 0.22 -5.11
CA ALA A 76 3.32 0.18 -6.51
C ALA A 76 3.65 -1.16 -7.20
N ALA A 77 4.63 -1.91 -6.70
CA ALA A 77 4.95 -3.26 -7.20
C ALA A 77 3.80 -4.26 -6.97
N LEU A 78 2.84 -3.96 -6.08
CA LEU A 78 1.62 -4.77 -5.91
C LEU A 78 0.77 -4.86 -7.19
N ARG A 79 1.03 -4.01 -8.21
CA ARG A 79 0.43 -4.15 -9.55
C ARG A 79 0.71 -5.50 -10.21
N TYR A 80 1.80 -6.18 -9.81
CA TYR A 80 2.17 -7.50 -10.30
C TYR A 80 1.51 -8.66 -9.52
N ALA A 81 0.73 -8.36 -8.47
CA ALA A 81 0.01 -9.37 -7.70
C ALA A 81 -1.23 -9.85 -8.49
N MET A 82 -1.03 -10.84 -9.37
CA MET A 82 -2.01 -11.30 -10.36
C MET A 82 -3.34 -11.80 -9.79
N ARG A 83 -3.44 -12.07 -8.48
CA ARG A 83 -4.64 -12.56 -7.81
C ARG A 83 -5.26 -11.53 -6.85
N LEU A 84 -4.59 -10.41 -6.63
CA LEU A 84 -5.04 -9.38 -5.71
C LEU A 84 -6.24 -8.65 -6.32
N THR A 85 -7.39 -8.79 -5.68
CA THR A 85 -8.67 -8.20 -6.12
C THR A 85 -9.08 -7.00 -5.30
N ALA A 86 -8.60 -6.90 -4.06
CA ALA A 86 -8.87 -5.81 -3.15
C ALA A 86 -7.57 -5.35 -2.48
N LEU A 87 -7.30 -4.05 -2.58
CA LEU A 87 -6.15 -3.41 -1.95
C LEU A 87 -6.64 -2.19 -1.15
N ASN A 88 -6.28 -2.12 0.13
CA ASN A 88 -6.44 -0.95 0.96
C ASN A 88 -5.06 -0.46 1.44
N LEU A 89 -4.71 0.78 1.10
CA LEU A 89 -3.50 1.43 1.53
C LEU A 89 -3.86 2.70 2.30
N GLU A 90 -3.65 2.69 3.62
CA GLU A 90 -3.82 3.88 4.45
C GLU A 90 -2.45 4.48 4.74
N LEU A 91 -2.13 5.57 4.05
CA LEU A 91 -0.80 6.20 4.00
C LEU A 91 -0.83 7.65 4.49
N TRP A 92 -1.86 8.02 5.26
CA TRP A 92 -2.09 9.36 5.77
C TRP A 92 -0.96 9.81 6.72
N SER A 93 -0.61 11.09 6.67
CA SER A 93 0.46 11.72 7.47
C SER A 93 1.80 10.97 7.38
N THR A 94 2.21 10.61 6.16
CA THR A 94 3.56 10.11 5.86
C THR A 94 4.36 11.20 5.11
N ARG A 95 5.48 10.85 4.47
CA ARG A 95 6.28 11.76 3.64
C ARG A 95 6.17 11.45 2.15
N ILE A 96 5.12 10.73 1.74
CA ILE A 96 4.81 10.50 0.32
C ILE A 96 4.43 11.83 -0.32
N ARG A 97 5.06 12.19 -1.43
CA ARG A 97 4.77 13.41 -2.20
C ARG A 97 4.29 13.02 -3.60
N ALA A 98 4.26 13.99 -4.50
CA ALA A 98 3.78 13.80 -5.86
C ALA A 98 4.50 12.67 -6.62
N SER A 99 5.77 12.36 -6.31
CA SER A 99 6.49 11.28 -6.98
C SER A 99 6.01 9.90 -6.55
N GLY A 100 5.87 9.68 -5.24
CA GLY A 100 5.31 8.44 -4.71
C GLY A 100 3.87 8.23 -5.14
N VAL A 101 3.06 9.30 -5.20
CA VAL A 101 1.70 9.22 -5.75
C VAL A 101 1.70 8.81 -7.24
N ARG A 102 2.64 9.30 -8.05
CA ARG A 102 2.79 8.84 -9.45
C ARG A 102 3.11 7.35 -9.52
N ALA A 103 3.95 6.85 -8.61
CA ALA A 103 4.24 5.42 -8.54
C ALA A 103 2.98 4.63 -8.16
N LEU A 104 2.28 5.01 -7.09
CA LEU A 104 1.03 4.37 -6.67
C LEU A 104 -0.05 4.39 -7.76
N ALA A 105 -0.12 5.45 -8.57
CA ALA A 105 -1.07 5.54 -9.68
C ALA A 105 -0.88 4.42 -10.72
N THR A 106 0.30 3.80 -10.82
CA THR A 106 0.54 2.65 -11.70
C THR A 106 -0.23 1.39 -11.28
N LEU A 107 -0.84 1.36 -10.09
CA LEU A 107 -1.77 0.30 -9.68
C LEU A 107 -3.00 0.21 -10.60
N ARG A 108 -3.27 1.23 -11.44
CA ARG A 108 -4.27 1.13 -12.52
C ARG A 108 -4.02 -0.05 -13.46
N ASP A 109 -2.76 -0.45 -13.61
CA ASP A 109 -2.30 -1.47 -14.54
C ASP A 109 -2.36 -2.87 -13.90
N ALA A 110 -2.81 -2.97 -12.64
CA ALA A 110 -2.99 -4.23 -11.95
C ALA A 110 -4.15 -5.03 -12.60
N PRO A 111 -3.88 -6.22 -13.17
CA PRO A 111 -4.83 -6.89 -14.06
C PRO A 111 -6.09 -7.40 -13.34
N SER A 112 -5.99 -7.68 -12.04
CA SER A 112 -7.07 -8.29 -11.25
C SER A 112 -7.64 -7.37 -10.17
N LEU A 113 -7.08 -6.17 -10.00
CA LEU A 113 -7.45 -5.28 -8.90
C LEU A 113 -8.82 -4.65 -9.19
N ALA A 114 -9.84 -5.10 -8.48
CA ALA A 114 -11.22 -4.65 -8.67
C ALA A 114 -11.62 -3.55 -7.67
N LYS A 115 -11.04 -3.56 -6.47
CA LYS A 115 -11.32 -2.59 -5.42
C LYS A 115 -10.01 -2.00 -4.92
N PHE A 116 -9.91 -0.67 -4.95
CA PHE A 116 -8.76 0.04 -4.43
C PHE A 116 -9.17 1.19 -3.53
N THR A 117 -8.70 1.16 -2.29
CA THR A 117 -8.80 2.26 -1.34
C THR A 117 -7.41 2.82 -1.09
N LEU A 118 -7.27 4.14 -1.21
CA LEU A 118 -6.02 4.86 -0.98
C LEU A 118 -6.29 6.11 -0.15
N ARG A 119 -5.70 6.16 1.05
CA ARG A 119 -5.79 7.30 1.98
C ARG A 119 -4.44 8.00 2.04
N LEU A 120 -4.40 9.28 1.67
CA LEU A 120 -3.21 10.11 1.54
C LEU A 120 -3.33 11.44 2.28
N GLU A 121 -4.33 11.59 3.15
CA GLU A 121 -4.56 12.80 3.94
C GLU A 121 -3.29 13.25 4.66
N GLY A 122 -2.97 14.54 4.61
CA GLY A 122 -1.79 15.09 5.31
C GLY A 122 -0.44 14.88 4.60
N ASN A 123 -0.42 14.34 3.36
CA ASN A 123 0.81 14.13 2.59
C ASN A 123 1.21 15.29 1.66
N GLY A 124 0.42 16.36 1.57
CA GLY A 124 0.79 17.55 0.78
C GLY A 124 1.15 17.23 -0.68
N ILE A 125 0.36 16.37 -1.33
CA ILE A 125 0.69 15.79 -2.65
C ILE A 125 0.62 16.80 -3.81
N GLY A 126 -0.08 17.92 -3.61
CA GLY A 126 -0.26 19.01 -4.56
C GLY A 126 -0.98 18.61 -5.86
N ASP A 127 -1.12 19.56 -6.78
CA ASP A 127 -1.86 19.35 -8.04
C ASP A 127 -1.24 18.26 -8.92
N SER A 128 0.08 18.09 -8.86
CA SER A 128 0.78 17.05 -9.61
C SER A 128 0.44 15.65 -9.09
N GLY A 129 0.31 15.49 -7.77
CA GLY A 129 -0.23 14.29 -7.15
C GLY A 129 -1.70 14.06 -7.51
N GLY A 130 -2.53 15.10 -7.46
CA GLY A 130 -3.94 15.02 -7.87
C GLY A 130 -4.12 14.58 -9.34
N ARG A 131 -3.32 15.14 -10.26
CA ARG A 131 -3.31 14.71 -11.67
C ARG A 131 -2.87 13.26 -11.83
N ALA A 132 -1.90 12.80 -11.04
CA ALA A 132 -1.50 11.41 -11.03
C ALA A 132 -2.64 10.50 -10.54
N LEU A 133 -3.33 10.83 -9.46
CA LEU A 133 -4.48 10.04 -9.00
C LEU A 133 -5.62 10.00 -10.01
N ALA A 134 -5.88 11.10 -10.73
CA ALA A 134 -6.92 11.17 -11.75
C ALA A 134 -6.74 10.14 -12.88
N THR A 135 -5.54 9.59 -13.07
CA THR A 135 -5.29 8.54 -14.06
C THR A 135 -5.79 7.16 -13.61
N LEU A 136 -6.09 6.94 -12.33
CA LEU A 136 -6.65 5.68 -11.81
C LEU A 136 -8.02 5.35 -12.42
N LYS A 137 -8.77 6.37 -12.88
CA LYS A 137 -10.04 6.18 -13.61
C LYS A 137 -9.89 5.40 -14.92
N ASN A 138 -8.67 5.28 -15.45
CA ASN A 138 -8.37 4.54 -16.67
C ASN A 138 -8.03 3.07 -16.39
N ALA A 139 -8.04 2.64 -15.11
CA ALA A 139 -7.83 1.24 -14.75
C ALA A 139 -8.97 0.39 -15.34
N LYS A 140 -8.62 -0.65 -16.10
CA LYS A 140 -9.61 -1.53 -16.75
C LYS A 140 -10.29 -2.49 -15.78
N SER A 141 -9.60 -2.84 -14.71
CA SER A 141 -10.01 -3.83 -13.70
C SER A 141 -10.79 -3.20 -12.55
N LEU A 142 -10.55 -1.92 -12.23
CA LEU A 142 -11.19 -1.26 -11.10
C LEU A 142 -12.69 -1.05 -11.33
N THR A 143 -13.46 -1.51 -10.35
CA THR A 143 -14.92 -1.30 -10.25
C THR A 143 -15.27 -0.41 -9.06
N SER A 144 -14.35 -0.27 -8.10
CA SER A 144 -14.49 0.60 -6.93
C SER A 144 -13.16 1.28 -6.65
N LEU A 145 -13.20 2.61 -6.53
CA LEU A 145 -12.07 3.44 -6.16
C LEU A 145 -12.51 4.40 -5.06
N ASP A 146 -11.82 4.37 -3.92
CA ASP A 146 -12.02 5.29 -2.79
C ASP A 146 -10.71 6.03 -2.51
N LEU A 147 -10.76 7.36 -2.57
CA LEU A 147 -9.61 8.24 -2.37
C LEU A 147 -9.90 9.17 -1.19
N GLY A 148 -9.03 9.12 -0.18
CA GLY A 148 -8.96 10.12 0.89
C GLY A 148 -7.72 10.99 0.70
N LEU A 149 -7.87 12.32 0.65
CA LEU A 149 -6.81 13.28 0.27
C LEU A 149 -6.69 14.44 1.25
#